data_AF-A0A8C2FBR4-F1
#
_entry.id   AF-A0A8C2FBR4-F1
#
_cell.length_a   1.000
_cell.length_b   1.000
_cell.length_c   1.000
_cell.angle_alpha   90.00
_cell.angle_beta   90.00
_cell.angle_gamma   90.00
#
_symmetry.space_group_name_H-M   'P 1'
#
loop_
_entity.id
_entity.type
_entity.pdbx_description
1 polymer ?
#
loop_
_entity_poly.entity_id
_entity_poly.type
_entity_poly.pdbx_seq_one_letter_code
_entity_poly.pdbx_strand_id
1 'polypeptide(L)' 'MVGTDFQIFIPVVYSSQVVEGMNYMVKVLVDVDGDGVCVHALIFQALPCYGGELSLTKIQYPKTFNDPLIPSEHLQK' A
#
# COMPACT_ATOMS: atom_id res chain seq x y z
N MET A 1 -7.30 6.96 -8.86
CA MET A 1 -6.08 7.80 -8.72
C MET A 1 -6.42 8.94 -7.77
N VAL A 2 -5.50 9.35 -6.90
CA VAL A 2 -5.76 10.38 -5.87
C VAL A 2 -5.81 11.80 -6.47
N GLY A 3 -5.28 12.01 -7.68
CA GLY A 3 -5.26 13.33 -8.34
C GLY A 3 -4.27 14.30 -7.69
N THR A 4 -3.27 13.77 -6.98
CA THR A 4 -2.23 14.51 -6.28
C THR A 4 -0.89 13.87 -6.58
N ASP A 5 0.09 14.70 -6.92
CA ASP A 5 1.48 14.28 -7.10
C ASP A 5 2.22 14.47 -5.78
N PHE A 6 2.98 13.46 -5.37
CA PHE A 6 3.80 13.52 -4.16
C PHE A 6 5.27 13.68 -4.53
N GLN A 7 6.00 14.51 -3.76
CA GLN A 7 7.43 14.73 -3.98
C GLN A 7 8.31 13.72 -3.24
N ILE A 8 7.78 13.09 -2.19
CA ILE A 8 8.48 12.10 -1.36
C ILE A 8 7.66 10.82 -1.26
N PHE A 9 8.37 9.69 -1.18
CA PHE A 9 7.80 8.37 -0.98
C PHE A 9 8.70 7.59 -0.04
N ILE A 10 8.47 7.74 1.27
CA ILE A 10 9.27 7.07 2.29
C ILE A 10 8.49 5.86 2.80
N PRO A 11 8.90 4.61 2.50
CA PRO A 11 8.25 3.43 3.05
C PRO A 11 8.49 3.39 4.56
N VAL A 12 7.40 3.28 5.33
CA VAL A 12 7.45 3.27 6.81
C VAL A 12 7.37 1.85 7.34
N VAL A 13 6.35 1.11 6.90
CA VAL A 13 6.10 -0.27 7.32
C VAL A 13 5.29 -0.97 6.25
N TYR A 14 5.46 -2.29 6.14
CA TYR A 14 4.64 -3.12 5.26
C TYR A 14 4.19 -4.39 5.98
N SER A 15 3.16 -5.01 5.42
CA SER A 15 2.71 -6.37 5.75
C SER A 15 2.47 -7.12 4.44
N SER A 16 2.60 -8.45 4.47
CA SER A 16 2.43 -9.31 3.31
C SER A 16 1.44 -10.44 3.57
N GLN A 17 0.72 -10.86 2.53
CA GLN A 17 -0.24 -11.96 2.58
C GLN A 17 -0.12 -12.81 1.31
N VAL A 18 0.07 -14.12 1.50
CA VAL A 18 0.05 -15.10 0.40
C VAL A 18 -1.38 -15.30 -0.10
N VAL A 19 -1.55 -15.28 -1.42
CA VAL A 19 -2.79 -15.56 -2.15
C VAL A 19 -2.46 -16.39 -3.40
N GLU A 20 -3.23 -16.33 -4.48
CA GLU A 20 -2.79 -16.76 -5.82
C GLU A 20 -1.76 -15.77 -6.41
N GLY A 21 -0.70 -15.52 -5.64
CA GLY A 21 0.20 -14.38 -5.75
C GLY A 21 0.61 -13.89 -4.36
N MET A 22 1.00 -12.63 -4.25
CA MET A 22 1.33 -11.99 -2.98
C MET A 22 0.70 -10.62 -2.91
N ASN A 23 -0.04 -10.34 -1.84
CA ASN A 23 -0.46 -8.99 -1.50
C ASN A 23 0.57 -8.35 -0.57
N TYR A 24 0.92 -7.09 -0.85
CA TYR A 24 1.69 -6.24 0.04
C TYR A 24 0.84 -5.04 0.40
N MET A 25 0.59 -4.86 1.69
CA MET A 25 0.05 -3.60 2.21
C MET A 25 1.22 -2.76 2.71
N VAL A 26 1.36 -1.53 2.22
CA VAL A 26 2.51 -0.67 2.46
C VAL A 26 2.03 0.69 2.95
N LYS A 27 2.55 1.15 4.09
CA LYS A 27 2.45 2.55 4.52
C LYS A 27 3.61 3.33 3.93
N VAL A 28 3.30 4.38 3.19
CA VAL A 28 4.26 5.29 2.58
C VAL A 28 3.99 6.70 3.10
N LEU A 29 4.96 7.31 3.75
CA LEU A 29 4.92 8.72 4.11
C LEU A 29 5.15 9.56 2.84
N VAL A 30 4.22 10.45 2.56
CA VAL A 30 4.18 11.29 1.35
C VAL A 30 4.27 12.79 1.65
N ASP A 31 4.15 13.17 2.93
CA ASP A 31 4.41 14.51 3.45
C ASP A 31 4.97 14.40 4.88
N VAL A 32 6.00 15.16 5.21
CA VAL A 32 6.65 15.19 6.54
C VAL A 32 6.14 16.33 7.43
N ASP A 33 5.29 17.22 6.92
CA ASP A 33 4.75 18.33 7.69
C ASP A 33 3.72 17.86 8.73
N GLY A 34 3.67 18.54 9.88
CA GLY A 34 2.73 18.23 10.97
C GLY A 34 2.87 16.80 11.49
N ASP A 35 1.75 16.07 11.59
CA ASP A 35 1.71 14.67 12.03
C ASP A 35 2.13 13.66 10.94
N GLY A 36 2.58 14.15 9.78
CA GLY A 36 2.94 13.37 8.60
C GLY A 36 1.73 12.80 7.87
N VAL A 37 1.71 12.97 6.54
CA VAL A 37 0.66 12.40 5.67
C VAL A 37 1.15 11.12 5.02
N CYS A 38 0.36 10.08 5.13
CA CYS A 38 0.63 8.75 4.61
C CYS A 38 -0.37 8.35 3.52
N VAL A 39 0.11 7.48 2.64
CA VAL A 39 -0.67 6.62 1.77
C VAL A 39 -0.55 5.19 2.30
N HIS A 40 -1.67 4.49 2.45
CA HIS A 40 -1.65 3.03 2.58
C HIS A 40 -2.01 2.40 1.24
N ALA A 41 -1.07 1.71 0.63
CA ALA A 41 -1.21 1.06 -0.67
C ALA A 41 -1.36 -0.45 -0.50
N LEU A 42 -2.29 -1.06 -1.23
CA LEU A 42 -2.33 -2.50 -1.46
C LEU A 42 -1.77 -2.78 -2.85
N ILE A 43 -0.68 -3.52 -2.91
CA ILE A 43 0.01 -3.91 -4.12
C ILE A 43 -0.13 -5.42 -4.27
N PHE A 44 -0.67 -5.88 -5.39
CA PHE A 44 -0.70 -7.29 -5.75
C PHE A 44 0.48 -7.63 -6.64
N GLN A 45 1.17 -8.72 -6.32
CA GLN A 45 2.19 -9.35 -7.14
C GLN A 45 1.65 -10.67 -7.69
N ALA A 46 1.61 -10.80 -9.02
CA ALA A 46 1.25 -12.04 -9.66
C ALA A 46 2.27 -13.16 -9.38
N LEU A 47 1.87 -14.42 -9.54
CA LEU A 47 2.82 -15.53 -9.47
C LEU A 47 3.88 -15.44 -10.59
N PRO A 48 5.10 -15.98 -10.38
CA PRO A 48 6.16 -15.93 -11.40
C PRO A 48 5.77 -16.54 -12.74
N CYS A 49 4.94 -17.60 -12.76
CA CYS A 49 4.43 -18.21 -14.00
C CYS A 49 3.51 -17.30 -14.82
N TYR A 50 3.00 -16.23 -14.21
CA TYR A 50 2.22 -15.17 -14.86
C TYR A 50 3.03 -13.88 -15.05
N GLY A 51 4.36 -13.95 -14.96
CA GLY A 51 5.26 -12.80 -15.19
C GLY A 51 5.65 -12.01 -13.94
N GLY A 52 5.03 -12.27 -12.78
CA GLY A 52 5.42 -11.63 -11.52
C GLY A 52 5.11 -10.13 -11.43
N GLU A 53 4.20 -9.63 -12.28
CA GLU A 53 3.87 -8.20 -12.37
C GLU A 53 3.29 -7.65 -11.06
N LEU A 54 3.61 -6.38 -10.79
CA LEU A 54 3.07 -5.63 -9.66
C LEU A 54 1.94 -4.71 -10.13
N SER A 55 0.82 -4.75 -9.43
CA SER A 55 -0.32 -3.86 -9.67
C SER A 55 -0.78 -3.20 -8.38
N LEU A 56 -1.03 -1.90 -8.43
CA LEU A 56 -1.60 -1.16 -7.31
C LEU A 56 -3.12 -1.35 -7.31
N THR A 57 -3.63 -2.15 -6.38
CA THR A 57 -5.04 -2.56 -6.35
C THR A 57 -5.90 -1.63 -5.50
N LYS A 58 -5.34 -1.05 -4.44
CA LYS A 58 -6.05 -0.13 -3.54
C LYS A 58 -5.14 0.94 -2.98
N ILE A 59 -5.70 2.13 -2.79
CA ILE A 59 -5.05 3.25 -2.11
C ILE A 59 -6.00 3.76 -1.03
N GLN A 60 -5.47 4.02 0.16
CA GLN A 60 -6.14 4.80 1.21
C GLN A 60 -5.34 6.07 1.43
N TYR A 61 -6.01 7.21 1.27
CA TYR A 61 -5.44 8.53 1.42
C TYR A 61 -6.57 9.55 1.72
N PRO A 62 -6.33 10.55 2.59
CA PRO A 62 -5.15 10.72 3.43
C PRO A 62 -5.17 9.77 4.64
N LYS A 63 -3.99 9.33 5.08
CA LYS A 63 -3.75 8.64 6.36
C LYS A 63 -2.70 9.42 7.14
N THR A 64 -2.61 9.21 8.45
CA THR A 64 -1.56 9.80 9.30
C THR A 64 -0.43 8.80 9.56
N PHE A 65 0.71 9.26 10.08
CA PHE A 65 1.78 8.35 10.52
C PHE A 65 1.30 7.33 11.57
N ASN A 66 0.42 7.75 12.47
CA ASN A 66 -0.07 6.93 13.59
C ASN A 66 -1.21 5.97 13.21
N ASP A 67 -1.82 6.13 12.03
CA ASP A 67 -2.86 5.22 11.57
C ASP A 67 -2.32 3.80 11.44
N PRO A 68 -2.95 2.77 12.04
CA PRO A 68 -2.48 1.40 11.91
C PRO A 68 -2.57 0.94 10.45
N LEU A 69 -1.61 0.12 10.04
CA LEU A 69 -1.66 -0.57 8.76
C LEU A 69 -2.53 -1.82 8.90
N ILE A 70 -3.85 -1.65 8.74
CA ILE A 70 -4.82 -2.74 8.92
C ILE A 70 -4.89 -3.57 7.63
N PRO A 71 -4.62 -4.89 7.69
CA PRO A 71 -4.85 -5.79 6.57
C PRO A 71 -6.32 -5.75 6.15
N SER A 72 -6.59 -5.70 4.84
CA SER A 72 -7.96 -5.83 4.36
C SER A 72 -8.40 -7.28 4.62
N GLU A 73 -9.15 -7.53 5.70
CA GLU A 73 -9.71 -8.85 5.93
C GLU A 73 -10.67 -9.20 4.79
N HIS A 74 -10.52 -10.40 4.23
CA HIS A 74 -11.37 -10.98 3.18
C HIS A 74 -11.38 -10.26 1.81
N LEU A 75 -10.34 -10.51 1.00
CA LEU A 75 -10.48 -10.65 -0.46
C LEU A 75 -10.21 -12.11 -0.84
N GLN A 76 -11.02 -13.00 -0.27
CA GLN A 76 -11.25 -14.34 -0.78
C GLN A 76 -12.77 -14.50 -0.90
N LYS A 77 -13.33 -14.06 -2.02
CA LYS A 77 -14.66 -14.45 -2.49
C LYS A 77 -14.61 -14.59 -3.99
#